data_AF-A0A3B9EF97-F1
#
_entry.id   AF-A0A3B9EF97-F1
#
_cell.length_a   1.000
_cell.length_b   1.000
_cell.length_c   1.000
_cell.angle_alpha   90.00
_cell.angle_beta   90.00
_cell.angle_gamma   90.00
#
_symmetry.space_group_name_H-M   'P 1'
#
loop_
_entity.id
_entity.type
_entity.pdbx_description
1 polymer ?
#
loop_
_entity_poly.entity_id
_entity_poly.type
_entity_poly.pdbx_seq_one_letter_code
_entity_poly.pdbx_strand_id
1 'polypeptide(L)'
;MTTSSRLPLEVWGRRLMTRAEAWADRSRLRRYAYEFLWFGLKQGWACLFGGAMLALILGTFLFWPDQAPLARYDFLVLAAAIYVNFFAHHWLPDVRLALFAATGLLFMRGWFYFTADRTRRSMPLLLGYGLVALFIWFAENLGTFARAWVYPGQEGGWEMVSLNKLGAWFLLMIISVVLVSIVHRPEEEAG
;
A
#
# COMPACT_ATOMS: atom_id res chain seq x y z
N MET A 1 -0.74 45.09 -5.82
CA MET A 1 -1.92 44.20 -5.82
C MET A 1 -1.88 43.33 -7.07
N THR A 2 -1.33 42.12 -6.98
CA THR A 2 -1.34 41.15 -8.09
C THR A 2 -2.57 40.27 -7.93
N THR A 3 -3.59 40.50 -8.75
CA THR A 3 -4.77 39.66 -8.85
C THR A 3 -4.36 38.33 -9.47
N SER A 4 -4.04 37.32 -8.63
CA SER A 4 -3.83 35.95 -9.10
C SER A 4 -5.14 35.47 -9.73
N SER A 5 -5.18 35.38 -11.07
CA SER A 5 -6.27 34.76 -11.80
C SER A 5 -6.25 33.26 -11.51
N ARG A 6 -7.02 32.86 -10.50
CA ARG A 6 -7.08 31.46 -10.08
C ARG A 6 -7.58 30.61 -11.25
N LEU A 7 -6.86 29.53 -11.56
CA LEU A 7 -7.16 28.66 -12.70
C LEU A 7 -8.60 28.11 -12.60
N PRO A 8 -9.33 27.96 -13.71
CA PRO A 8 -10.73 27.48 -13.72
C PRO A 8 -10.93 26.15 -12.98
N LEU A 9 -9.91 25.28 -13.04
CA LEU A 9 -9.87 24.00 -12.33
C LEU A 9 -9.96 24.16 -10.81
N GLU A 10 -9.36 25.19 -10.23
CA GLU A 10 -9.44 25.42 -8.78
C GLU A 10 -10.84 25.87 -8.34
N VAL A 11 -11.55 26.61 -9.19
CA VAL A 11 -12.91 27.06 -8.92
C VAL A 11 -13.87 25.88 -8.97
N TRP A 12 -13.71 25.02 -9.98
CA TRP A 12 -14.52 23.81 -10.12
C TRP A 12 -14.24 22.79 -9.00
N GLY A 13 -12.96 22.59 -8.66
CA GLY A 13 -12.54 21.73 -7.56
C GLY A 13 -13.10 22.18 -6.20
N ARG A 14 -13.03 23.48 -5.89
CA ARG A 14 -13.63 24.03 -4.65
C ARG A 14 -15.15 23.91 -4.61
N ARG A 15 -15.84 24.04 -5.74
CA ARG A 15 -17.31 23.85 -5.82
C ARG A 15 -17.72 22.40 -5.61
N LEU A 16 -16.93 21.45 -6.10
CA LEU A 16 -17.16 20.03 -5.85
C LEU A 16 -16.88 19.66 -4.39
N MET A 17 -15.76 20.13 -3.84
CA MET A 17 -15.40 19.91 -2.44
C MET A 17 -16.47 20.48 -1.50
N THR A 18 -16.92 21.71 -1.71
CA THR A 18 -17.97 22.31 -0.85
C THR A 18 -19.30 21.57 -0.96
N ARG A 19 -19.66 21.04 -2.13
CA ARG A 19 -20.86 20.19 -2.30
C ARG A 19 -20.71 18.83 -1.64
N ALA A 20 -19.53 18.21 -1.73
CA ALA A 20 -19.24 16.93 -1.10
C ALA A 20 -19.21 17.05 0.44
N GLU A 21 -18.59 18.12 0.97
CA GLU A 21 -18.60 18.48 2.38
C GLU A 21 -20.04 18.71 2.88
N ALA A 22 -20.83 19.52 2.16
CA ALA A 22 -22.22 19.80 2.52
C ALA A 22 -23.13 18.55 2.46
N TRP A 23 -22.77 17.53 1.67
CA TRP A 23 -23.46 16.24 1.67
C TRP A 23 -22.99 15.34 2.83
N ALA A 24 -21.69 15.35 3.14
CA ALA A 24 -21.07 14.58 4.20
C ALA A 24 -21.54 15.02 5.60
N ASP A 25 -21.71 16.32 5.84
CA ASP A 25 -22.15 16.87 7.13
C ASP A 25 -23.64 16.60 7.44
N ARG A 26 -24.43 16.05 6.50
CA ARG A 26 -25.85 15.72 6.74
C ARG A 26 -26.07 14.55 7.69
N SER A 27 -25.08 13.67 7.87
CA SER A 27 -25.21 12.50 8.75
C SER A 27 -23.84 12.01 9.19
N ARG A 28 -23.72 11.57 10.46
CA ARG A 28 -22.47 11.02 11.01
C ARG A 28 -21.93 9.88 10.14
N LEU A 29 -22.80 9.03 9.61
CA LEU A 29 -22.41 7.89 8.78
C LEU A 29 -21.87 8.32 7.41
N ARG A 30 -22.42 9.39 6.83
CA ARG A 30 -21.93 9.98 5.57
C ARG A 30 -20.59 10.67 5.74
N ARG A 31 -20.35 11.27 6.91
CA ARG A 31 -19.05 11.85 7.27
C ARG A 31 -17.97 10.78 7.37
N TYR A 32 -18.24 9.67 8.06
CA TYR A 32 -17.30 8.54 8.12
C TYR A 32 -17.04 7.94 6.74
N ALA A 33 -18.08 7.78 5.91
CA ALA A 33 -17.92 7.29 4.53
C ALA A 33 -17.09 8.25 3.67
N TYR A 34 -17.33 9.57 3.77
CA TYR A 34 -16.55 10.59 3.07
C TYR A 34 -15.09 10.57 3.50
N GLU A 35 -14.80 10.51 4.79
CA GLU A 35 -13.44 10.44 5.32
C GLU A 35 -12.73 9.14 4.91
N PHE A 36 -13.43 8.00 4.94
CA PHE A 36 -12.90 6.72 4.48
C PHE A 36 -12.56 6.75 2.99
N LEU A 37 -13.47 7.27 2.15
CA LEU A 37 -13.25 7.44 0.71
C LEU A 37 -12.10 8.40 0.44
N TRP A 38 -12.02 9.52 1.15
CA TRP A 38 -10.97 10.52 0.98
C TRP A 38 -9.60 9.98 1.41
N PHE A 39 -9.55 9.28 2.53
CA PHE A 39 -8.36 8.57 2.99
C PHE A 39 -7.93 7.49 1.98
N GLY A 40 -8.86 6.65 1.53
CA GLY A 40 -8.60 5.61 0.52
C GLY A 40 -8.11 6.18 -0.81
N LEU A 41 -8.68 7.31 -1.26
CA LEU A 41 -8.23 8.00 -2.45
C LEU A 41 -6.79 8.53 -2.30
N LYS A 42 -6.45 9.10 -1.14
CA LYS A 42 -5.07 9.55 -0.84
C LYS A 42 -4.09 8.37 -0.81
N GLN A 43 -4.48 7.22 -0.28
CA GLN A 43 -3.67 6.00 -0.32
C GLN A 43 -3.51 5.46 -1.76
N GLY A 44 -4.58 5.51 -2.55
CA GLY A 44 -4.54 5.14 -3.98
C GLY A 44 -3.61 6.03 -4.82
N TRP A 45 -3.50 7.32 -4.48
CA TRP A 45 -2.50 8.21 -5.09
C TRP A 45 -1.06 7.75 -4.84
N ALA A 46 -0.77 7.14 -3.68
CA ALA A 46 0.55 6.56 -3.42
C ALA A 46 0.86 5.38 -4.36
N CYS A 47 -0.16 4.64 -4.79
CA CYS A 47 -0.01 3.52 -5.72
C CYS A 47 0.28 3.95 -7.18
N LEU A 48 0.04 5.22 -7.53
CA LEU A 48 0.35 5.72 -8.89
C LEU A 48 1.85 5.63 -9.19
N PHE A 49 2.72 5.72 -8.18
CA PHE A 49 4.15 5.50 -8.34
C PHE A 49 4.44 4.07 -8.83
N GLY A 50 3.85 3.05 -8.19
CA GLY A 50 4.00 1.65 -8.60
C GLY A 50 3.42 1.39 -9.99
N GLY A 51 2.27 1.99 -10.31
CA GLY A 51 1.67 1.93 -11.65
C GLY A 51 2.54 2.58 -12.73
N ALA A 52 3.15 3.74 -12.44
CA ALA A 52 4.07 4.41 -13.35
C ALA A 52 5.36 3.60 -13.57
N MET A 53 5.88 2.97 -12.51
CA MET A 53 7.05 2.09 -12.59
C MET A 53 6.75 0.83 -13.42
N LEU A 54 5.58 0.22 -13.24
CA LEU A 54 5.14 -0.92 -14.04
C LEU A 54 4.97 -0.53 -15.52
N ALA A 55 4.40 0.64 -15.81
CA ALA A 55 4.29 1.15 -17.17
C ALA A 55 5.67 1.37 -17.82
N LEU A 56 6.66 1.83 -17.07
CA LEU A 56 8.05 1.94 -17.52
C LEU A 56 8.70 0.58 -17.79
N ILE A 57 8.46 -0.42 -16.93
CA ILE A 57 8.96 -1.79 -17.12
C ILE A 57 8.32 -2.45 -18.34
N LEU A 58 7.01 -2.30 -18.53
CA LEU A 58 6.31 -2.85 -19.70
C LEU A 58 6.71 -2.13 -20.99
N GLY A 59 6.85 -0.79 -20.93
CA GLY A 59 7.35 -0.02 -22.07
C GLY A 59 8.76 -0.43 -22.47
N THR A 60 9.64 -0.64 -21.49
CA THR A 60 10.99 -1.13 -21.78
C THR A 60 10.96 -2.57 -22.30
N PHE A 61 10.19 -3.49 -21.71
CA PHE A 61 10.05 -4.86 -22.23
C PHE A 61 9.56 -4.92 -23.69
N LEU A 62 8.62 -4.05 -24.08
CA LEU A 62 8.01 -4.06 -25.41
C LEU A 62 8.85 -3.33 -26.48
N PHE A 63 9.72 -2.40 -26.08
CA PHE A 63 10.44 -1.53 -27.00
C PHE A 63 11.98 -1.58 -26.85
N TRP A 64 12.53 -2.52 -26.07
CA TRP A 64 13.99 -2.63 -25.86
C TRP A 64 14.72 -3.17 -27.10
N PRO A 65 15.79 -2.51 -27.58
CA PRO A 65 16.54 -2.95 -28.74
C PRO A 65 17.42 -4.17 -28.44
N ASP A 66 17.41 -5.16 -29.35
CA ASP A 66 18.13 -6.44 -29.26
C ASP A 66 19.67 -6.33 -29.22
N GLN A 67 20.22 -5.12 -29.35
CA GLN A 67 21.66 -4.84 -29.50
C GLN A 67 22.34 -4.48 -28.17
N ALA A 68 21.66 -4.74 -27.04
CA ALA A 68 22.13 -4.32 -25.72
C ALA A 68 23.37 -5.13 -25.25
N PRO A 69 24.38 -4.48 -24.65
CA PRO A 69 25.67 -5.10 -24.33
C PRO A 69 25.66 -6.11 -23.15
N LEU A 70 24.50 -6.41 -22.59
CA LEU A 70 24.31 -7.42 -21.53
C LEU A 70 23.43 -8.56 -22.04
N ALA A 71 23.98 -9.78 -22.08
CA ALA A 71 23.26 -10.95 -22.55
C ALA A 71 22.15 -11.35 -21.55
N ARG A 72 20.92 -11.48 -22.05
CA ARG A 72 19.71 -11.87 -21.28
C ARG A 72 19.92 -13.12 -20.41
N TYR A 73 20.77 -14.05 -20.85
CA TYR A 73 21.02 -15.32 -20.16
C TYR A 73 21.89 -15.17 -18.90
N ASP A 74 22.82 -14.20 -18.83
CA ASP A 74 23.63 -13.95 -17.63
C ASP A 74 22.80 -13.35 -16.50
N PHE A 75 21.82 -12.51 -16.86
CA PHE A 75 20.79 -12.00 -15.95
C PHE A 75 19.88 -13.12 -15.41
N LEU A 76 19.47 -14.06 -16.27
CA LEU A 76 18.63 -15.20 -15.88
C LEU A 76 19.37 -16.20 -14.98
N VAL A 77 20.68 -16.41 -15.19
CA VAL A 77 21.50 -17.26 -14.32
C VAL A 77 21.71 -16.64 -12.93
N LEU A 78 21.94 -15.32 -12.86
CA LEU A 78 22.01 -14.61 -11.58
C LEU A 78 20.65 -14.62 -10.85
N ALA A 79 19.55 -14.46 -11.58
CA ALA A 79 18.20 -14.56 -11.04
C ALA A 79 17.89 -15.98 -10.52
N ALA A 80 18.32 -17.02 -11.23
CA ALA A 80 18.19 -18.42 -10.79
C ALA A 80 19.01 -18.69 -9.52
N ALA A 81 20.23 -18.16 -9.42
CA ALA A 81 21.07 -18.28 -8.22
C ALA A 81 20.46 -17.56 -7.00
N ILE A 82 19.90 -16.36 -7.18
CA ILE A 82 19.18 -15.62 -6.13
C ILE A 82 17.90 -16.36 -5.72
N TYR A 83 17.18 -16.99 -6.67
CA TYR A 83 15.98 -17.79 -6.39
C TYR A 83 16.28 -19.05 -5.58
N VAL A 84 17.34 -19.78 -5.94
CA VAL A 84 17.82 -20.95 -5.19
C VAL A 84 18.23 -20.54 -3.77
N ASN A 85 18.89 -19.39 -3.59
CA ASN A 85 19.23 -18.84 -2.27
C ASN A 85 17.98 -18.48 -1.45
N PHE A 86 16.94 -17.94 -2.08
CA PHE A 86 15.66 -17.61 -1.44
C PHE A 86 14.91 -18.87 -0.96
N PHE A 87 15.00 -19.97 -1.71
CA PHE A 87 14.38 -21.25 -1.36
C PHE A 87 15.20 -22.07 -0.34
N ALA A 88 16.52 -21.94 -0.36
CA ALA A 88 17.43 -22.64 0.57
C ALA A 88 17.37 -22.10 2.02
N HIS A 89 16.73 -20.96 2.25
CA HIS A 89 16.51 -20.36 3.58
C HIS A 89 15.53 -21.16 4.48
N HIS A 90 14.84 -22.19 3.98
CA HIS A 90 13.70 -22.86 4.63
C HIS A 90 14.03 -23.82 5.80
N TRP A 91 15.20 -23.71 6.43
CA TRP A 91 15.60 -24.59 7.55
C TRP A 91 15.19 -24.08 8.94
N LEU A 92 14.37 -23.03 9.03
CA LEU A 92 13.83 -22.51 10.29
C LEU A 92 12.34 -22.85 10.42
N PRO A 93 11.88 -23.29 11.62
CA PRO A 93 10.45 -23.51 11.86
C PRO A 93 9.65 -22.21 11.66
N ASP A 94 8.40 -22.32 11.19
CA ASP A 94 7.52 -21.16 10.97
C ASP A 94 7.13 -20.52 12.32
N VAL A 95 7.93 -19.55 12.77
CA VAL A 95 7.74 -18.79 14.02
C VAL A 95 6.71 -17.67 13.88
N ARG A 96 5.97 -17.58 12.77
CA ARG A 96 5.04 -16.48 12.49
C ARG A 96 3.96 -16.33 13.55
N LEU A 97 3.48 -17.43 14.12
CA LEU A 97 2.51 -17.39 15.22
C LEU A 97 3.12 -16.71 16.48
N ALA A 98 4.39 -17.00 16.77
CA ALA A 98 5.13 -16.35 17.85
C ALA A 98 5.37 -14.85 17.54
N LEU A 99 5.68 -14.50 16.29
CA LEU A 99 5.81 -13.10 15.85
C LEU A 99 4.49 -12.33 15.95
N PHE A 100 3.36 -12.94 15.60
CA PHE A 100 2.04 -12.33 15.82
C PHE A 100 1.74 -12.14 17.30
N ALA A 101 2.03 -13.14 18.14
CA ALA A 101 1.84 -13.03 19.58
C ALA A 101 2.71 -11.92 20.18
N ALA A 102 3.99 -11.86 19.80
CA ALA A 102 4.91 -10.81 20.23
C ALA A 102 4.45 -9.42 19.75
N THR A 103 4.00 -9.30 18.50
CA THR A 103 3.44 -8.05 17.97
C THR A 103 2.21 -7.63 18.76
N GLY A 104 1.30 -8.57 19.01
CA GLY A 104 0.12 -8.34 19.83
C GLY A 104 0.50 -7.79 21.20
N LEU A 105 1.40 -8.45 21.91
CA LEU A 105 1.89 -8.02 23.23
C LEU A 105 2.52 -6.62 23.21
N LEU A 106 3.39 -6.33 22.23
CA LEU A 106 4.12 -5.06 22.17
C LEU A 106 3.21 -3.89 21.76
N PHE A 107 2.31 -4.12 20.81
CA PHE A 107 1.59 -3.05 20.14
C PHE A 107 0.08 -3.03 20.44
N MET A 108 -0.45 -3.94 21.27
CA MET A 108 -1.88 -3.95 21.64
C MET A 108 -2.35 -2.65 22.32
N ARG A 109 -1.44 -1.93 22.99
CA ARG A 109 -1.73 -0.64 23.62
C ARG A 109 -1.37 0.56 22.74
N GLY A 110 -0.85 0.32 21.53
CA GLY A 110 -0.45 1.36 20.60
C GLY A 110 -1.66 2.05 19.97
N TRP A 111 -1.55 3.37 19.79
CA TRP A 111 -2.56 4.19 19.14
C TRP A 111 -1.93 4.98 18.00
N PHE A 112 -2.61 5.02 16.87
CA PHE A 112 -2.24 5.83 15.72
C PHE A 112 -3.12 7.07 15.68
N TYR A 113 -2.50 8.24 15.75
CA TYR A 113 -3.19 9.53 15.65
C TYR A 113 -2.98 10.10 14.26
N PHE A 114 -4.06 10.50 13.59
CA PHE A 114 -4.00 11.04 12.23
C PHE A 114 -5.11 12.06 11.98
N THR A 115 -4.83 12.99 11.08
CA THR A 115 -5.79 14.03 10.66
C THR A 115 -6.02 13.87 9.15
N ALA A 116 -7.11 13.19 8.76
CA ALA A 116 -7.41 12.93 7.35
C ALA A 116 -7.96 14.17 6.61
N ASP A 117 -8.66 15.03 7.34
CA ASP A 117 -9.30 16.26 6.86
C ASP A 117 -9.25 17.36 7.93
N ARG A 118 -10.32 17.56 8.73
CA ARG A 118 -10.39 18.62 9.76
C ARG A 118 -10.42 18.12 11.20
N THR A 119 -10.71 16.84 11.42
CA THR A 119 -10.81 16.27 12.77
C THR A 119 -9.64 15.35 13.07
N ARG A 120 -9.06 15.52 14.26
CA ARG A 120 -8.04 14.62 14.78
C ARG A 120 -8.71 13.31 15.17
N ARG A 121 -8.26 12.21 14.58
CA ARG A 121 -8.79 10.87 14.83
C ARG A 121 -7.70 9.98 15.36
N SER A 122 -8.08 9.04 16.22
CA SER A 122 -7.20 8.00 16.70
C SER A 122 -7.80 6.64 16.36
N MET A 123 -6.94 5.68 16.08
CA MET A 123 -7.32 4.27 15.97
C MET A 123 -6.29 3.39 16.65
N PRO A 124 -6.68 2.20 17.15
CA PRO A 124 -5.71 1.22 17.63
C PRO A 124 -4.69 0.88 16.54
N LEU A 125 -3.41 0.83 16.90
CA LEU A 125 -2.30 0.68 15.95
C LEU A 125 -2.37 -0.64 15.18
N LEU A 126 -2.69 -1.74 15.87
CA LEU A 126 -2.89 -3.05 15.25
C LEU A 126 -4.06 -3.06 14.24
N LEU A 127 -5.12 -2.30 14.53
CA LEU A 127 -6.25 -2.15 13.60
C LEU A 127 -5.80 -1.43 12.33
N GLY A 128 -5.00 -0.37 12.47
CA GLY A 128 -4.40 0.34 11.34
C GLY A 128 -3.58 -0.59 10.43
N TYR A 129 -2.67 -1.38 11.00
CA TYR A 129 -1.87 -2.34 10.23
C TYR A 129 -2.72 -3.45 9.58
N GLY A 130 -3.73 -3.95 10.29
CA GLY A 130 -4.66 -4.94 9.76
C GLY A 130 -5.46 -4.40 8.57
N LEU A 131 -5.95 -3.16 8.66
CA LEU A 131 -6.64 -2.51 7.55
C LEU A 131 -5.72 -2.32 6.34
N VAL A 132 -4.49 -1.85 6.54
CA VAL A 132 -3.53 -1.68 5.44
C VAL A 132 -3.22 -3.03 4.77
N ALA A 133 -2.93 -4.08 5.55
CA ALA A 133 -2.69 -5.42 5.02
C ALA A 133 -3.90 -5.95 4.24
N LEU A 134 -5.12 -5.69 4.73
CA LEU A 134 -6.36 -6.04 4.05
C LEU A 134 -6.51 -5.30 2.71
N PHE A 135 -6.22 -3.99 2.66
CA PHE A 135 -6.26 -3.21 1.42
C PHE A 135 -5.24 -3.68 0.39
N ILE A 136 -4.01 -3.99 0.82
CA ILE A 136 -2.97 -4.55 -0.07
C ILE A 136 -3.45 -5.89 -0.64
N TRP A 137 -4.02 -6.75 0.19
CA TRP A 137 -4.57 -8.02 -0.26
C TRP A 137 -5.75 -7.86 -1.23
N PHE A 138 -6.65 -6.88 -1.01
CA PHE A 138 -7.68 -6.55 -1.99
C PHE A 138 -7.09 -6.05 -3.31
N ALA A 139 -6.07 -5.19 -3.26
CA ALA A 139 -5.37 -4.72 -4.45
C ALA A 139 -4.68 -5.88 -5.19
N GLU A 140 -4.13 -6.85 -4.46
CA GLU A 140 -3.55 -8.08 -5.02
C GLU A 140 -4.60 -8.97 -5.70
N ASN A 141 -5.77 -9.13 -5.08
CA ASN A 141 -6.90 -9.84 -5.70
C ASN A 141 -7.42 -9.13 -6.95
N LEU A 142 -7.47 -7.79 -6.94
CA LEU A 142 -7.87 -7.01 -8.11
C LEU A 142 -6.83 -7.09 -9.23
N GLY A 143 -5.53 -7.06 -8.90
CA GLY A 143 -4.44 -7.21 -9.85
C GLY A 143 -4.42 -8.60 -10.52
N THR A 144 -4.62 -9.65 -9.73
CA THR A 144 -4.74 -11.03 -10.26
C THR A 144 -6.03 -11.23 -11.06
N PHE A 145 -7.15 -10.61 -10.65
CA PHE A 145 -8.40 -10.61 -11.43
C PHE A 145 -8.24 -9.91 -12.78
N ALA A 146 -7.56 -8.76 -12.81
CA ALA A 146 -7.25 -8.03 -14.03
C ALA A 146 -6.19 -8.71 -14.92
N ARG A 147 -5.67 -9.88 -14.51
CA ARG A 147 -4.55 -10.60 -15.16
C ARG A 147 -3.31 -9.73 -15.35
N ALA A 148 -3.07 -8.77 -14.45
CA ALA A 148 -1.85 -7.97 -14.47
C ALA A 148 -0.61 -8.82 -14.12
N TRP A 149 -0.79 -9.85 -13.28
CA TRP A 149 0.14 -10.96 -13.05
C TRP A 149 -0.65 -12.14 -12.46
N VAL A 150 -0.15 -13.36 -12.66
CA VAL A 150 -0.86 -14.60 -12.32
C VAL A 150 0.08 -15.51 -11.52
N TYR A 151 -0.43 -16.12 -10.44
CA TYR A 151 0.36 -17.10 -9.67
C TYR A 151 0.44 -18.44 -10.42
N PRO A 152 1.51 -19.25 -10.23
CA PRO A 152 1.70 -20.54 -10.93
C PRO A 152 0.64 -21.64 -10.70
N GLY A 153 -0.48 -21.34 -10.04
CA GLY A 153 -1.65 -22.22 -9.90
C GLY A 153 -2.95 -21.63 -10.46
N GLN A 154 -2.93 -20.40 -10.98
CA GLN A 154 -4.09 -19.65 -11.49
C GLN A 154 -4.17 -19.65 -13.03
N GLU A 155 -3.41 -20.53 -13.69
CA GLU A 155 -3.36 -20.62 -15.15
C GLU A 155 -4.70 -21.14 -15.75
N GLY A 156 -5.45 -21.92 -14.98
CA GLY A 156 -6.75 -22.48 -15.37
C GLY A 156 -7.96 -21.61 -15.04
N GLY A 157 -7.79 -20.48 -14.35
CA GLY A 157 -8.89 -19.63 -13.89
C GLY A 157 -8.50 -18.72 -12.72
N TRP A 158 -9.30 -17.69 -12.46
CA TRP A 158 -9.07 -16.82 -11.31
C TRP A 158 -9.46 -17.55 -10.02
N GLU A 159 -8.52 -17.59 -9.08
CA GLU A 159 -8.74 -18.07 -7.71
C GLU A 159 -8.41 -16.93 -6.74
N MET A 160 -9.12 -16.88 -5.61
CA MET A 160 -8.86 -15.87 -4.59
C MET A 160 -7.45 -16.07 -3.99
N VAL A 161 -6.72 -14.97 -3.81
CA VAL A 161 -5.36 -15.01 -3.25
C VAL A 161 -5.42 -15.47 -1.79
N SER A 162 -4.61 -16.47 -1.42
CA SER A 162 -4.59 -17.04 -0.06
C SER A 162 -4.50 -15.98 1.05
N LEU A 163 -5.33 -16.15 2.08
CA LEU A 163 -5.33 -15.31 3.28
C LEU A 163 -4.00 -15.39 4.06
N ASN A 164 -3.20 -16.43 3.86
CA ASN A 164 -1.88 -16.54 4.50
C ASN A 164 -0.95 -15.38 4.13
N LYS A 165 -1.21 -14.71 3.00
CA LYS A 165 -0.46 -13.51 2.59
C LYS A 165 -0.81 -12.26 3.40
N LEU A 166 -2.03 -12.17 3.94
CA LEU A 166 -2.39 -11.08 4.86
C LEU A 166 -1.42 -11.03 6.04
N GLY A 167 -1.06 -12.21 6.56
CA GLY A 167 -0.10 -12.32 7.63
C GLY A 167 1.30 -11.80 7.26
N ALA A 168 1.74 -12.04 6.02
CA ALA A 168 3.01 -11.53 5.52
C ALA A 168 2.98 -10.00 5.35
N TRP A 169 1.91 -9.46 4.76
CA TRP A 169 1.72 -8.01 4.60
C TRP A 169 1.67 -7.28 5.94
N PHE A 170 0.98 -7.87 6.92
CA PHE A 170 0.91 -7.34 8.27
C PHE A 170 2.29 -7.27 8.95
N LEU A 171 3.09 -8.33 8.87
CA LEU A 171 4.44 -8.33 9.45
C LEU A 171 5.38 -7.36 8.72
N LEU A 172 5.24 -7.23 7.40
CA LEU A 172 6.00 -6.26 6.60
C LEU A 172 5.72 -4.81 7.04
N MET A 173 4.48 -4.49 7.42
CA MET A 173 4.12 -3.17 7.93
C MET A 173 4.89 -2.82 9.21
N ILE A 174 5.09 -3.79 10.11
CA ILE A 174 5.85 -3.59 11.35
C ILE A 174 7.30 -3.25 11.02
N ILE A 175 7.91 -4.00 10.10
CA ILE A 175 9.28 -3.74 9.64
C ILE A 175 9.37 -2.32 9.07
N SER A 176 8.43 -1.94 8.20
CA SER A 176 8.38 -0.60 7.60
C SER A 176 8.30 0.51 8.65
N VAL A 177 7.38 0.40 9.63
CA VAL A 177 7.23 1.42 10.68
C VAL A 177 8.47 1.49 11.57
N VAL A 178 9.06 0.35 11.93
CA VAL A 178 10.31 0.33 12.71
C VAL A 178 11.42 1.04 11.94
N LEU A 179 11.62 0.72 10.66
CA LEU A 179 12.63 1.37 9.82
C LEU A 179 12.40 2.88 9.72
N VAL A 180 11.16 3.30 9.44
CA VAL A 180 10.81 4.72 9.37
C VAL A 180 11.04 5.40 10.71
N SER A 181 10.69 4.78 11.84
CA SER A 181 10.88 5.36 13.18
C SER A 181 12.36 5.51 13.58
N ILE A 182 13.24 4.67 13.03
CA ILE A 182 14.69 4.79 13.21
C ILE A 182 15.22 6.01 12.44
N VAL A 183 14.72 6.23 11.23
CA VAL A 183 15.15 7.33 10.36
C VAL A 183 14.52 8.68 10.78
N HIS A 184 13.23 8.67 11.07
CA HIS A 184 12.44 9.81 11.51
C HIS A 184 12.02 9.57 12.95
N ARG A 185 12.75 10.17 13.87
CA ARG A 185 12.40 10.07 15.29
C ARG A 185 11.01 10.69 15.52
N PRO A 186 10.15 10.04 16.31
CA PRO A 186 8.83 10.60 16.62
C PRO A 186 9.01 11.93 17.35
N GLU A 187 8.40 12.98 16.83
CA GLU A 187 8.33 14.27 17.50
C GLU A 187 7.29 14.18 18.62
N GLU A 188 7.63 14.68 19.80
CA GLU A 188 6.64 14.86 20.87
C GLU A 188 5.63 15.91 20.41
N GLU A 189 4.35 15.53 20.38
CA GLU A 189 3.30 16.50 20.07
C GLU A 189 3.30 17.57 21.17
N ALA A 190 3.66 18.80 20.80
CA ALA A 190 3.53 19.96 21.69
C ALA A 190 2.05 20.09 22.08
N GLY A 191 1.77 19.85 23.36
CA GLY A 191 0.42 19.84 23.94
C GLY A 191 -0.30 21.17 23.90
#